data_AF-A0A314KQ34-F1
#
_entry.id   AF-A0A314KQ34-F1
#
_cell.length_a   1.000
_cell.length_b   1.000
_cell.length_c   1.000
_cell.angle_alpha   90.00
_cell.angle_beta   90.00
_cell.angle_gamma   90.00
#
_symmetry.space_group_name_H-M   'P 1'
#
loop_
_entity.id
_entity.type
_entity.pdbx_description
1 polymer ?
#
loop_
_entity_poly.entity_id
_entity_poly.type
_entity_poly.pdbx_seq_one_letter_code
_entity_poly.pdbx_strand_id
1 'polypeptide(L)' 'MISAKEEPSLSIPPAMDGLLKVHKRIIDVDHDSNNTPSGAGKPVSSRLLVAATQAAILIGKQGATV' A
#
# COMPACT_ATOMS: atom_id res chain seq x y z
N MET A 1 20.62 3.88 -8.16
CA MET A 1 20.28 2.51 -7.71
C MET A 1 20.00 2.59 -6.22
N ILE A 2 18.79 2.23 -5.78
CA ILE A 2 18.46 2.17 -4.35
C ILE A 2 18.78 0.75 -3.91
N SER A 3 19.61 0.59 -2.87
CA SER A 3 20.06 -0.72 -2.38
C SER A 3 19.93 -0.78 -0.87
N ALA A 4 19.32 -1.85 -0.36
CA ALA A 4 19.18 -2.15 1.05
C ALA A 4 19.26 -3.67 1.23
N LYS A 5 19.80 -4.13 2.37
CA LYS A 5 19.79 -5.55 2.73
C LYS A 5 18.36 -5.98 3.01
N GLU A 6 17.86 -6.95 2.27
CA GLU A 6 16.50 -7.46 2.45
C GLU A 6 16.50 -8.66 3.39
N GLU A 7 15.69 -8.60 4.44
CA GLU A 7 15.49 -9.71 5.38
C GLU A 7 13.99 -10.02 5.51
N PRO A 8 13.41 -10.80 4.58
CA PRO A 8 11.97 -10.99 4.48
C PRO A 8 11.36 -11.81 5.63
N SER A 9 12.20 -12.47 6.45
CA SER A 9 11.79 -13.17 7.67
C SER A 9 11.62 -12.25 8.88
N LEU A 10 12.10 -11.01 8.81
CA LEU A 10 11.93 -10.05 9.89
C LEU A 10 10.50 -9.50 9.90
N SER A 11 10.02 -9.17 11.09
CA SER A 11 8.75 -8.46 11.25
C SER A 11 8.80 -7.10 10.54
N ILE A 12 7.66 -6.67 10.00
CA ILE A 12 7.53 -5.38 9.34
C ILE A 12 7.82 -4.27 10.37
N PRO A 13 8.79 -3.37 10.11
CA PRO A 13 9.09 -2.28 11.03
C PRO A 13 7.87 -1.35 11.21
N PRO A 14 7.69 -0.70 12.38
CA PRO A 14 6.55 0.19 12.63
C PRO A 14 6.36 1.29 11.58
N ALA A 15 7.45 1.80 11.00
CA ALA A 15 7.39 2.80 9.93
C ALA A 15 6.76 2.24 8.65
N MET A 16 7.08 1.01 8.27
CA MET A 16 6.52 0.34 7.09
C MET A 16 5.06 -0.04 7.32
N ASP A 17 4.71 -0.51 8.53
CA ASP A 17 3.32 -0.78 8.92
C ASP A 17 2.46 0.49 8.83
N GLY A 18 2.99 1.63 9.28
CA GLY A 18 2.34 2.94 9.12
C GLY A 18 2.08 3.31 7.65
N LEU A 19 3.06 3.07 6.77
CA LEU A 19 2.90 3.33 5.33
C LEU A 19 1.83 2.46 4.69
N LEU A 20 1.76 1.16 5.05
CA LEU A 20 0.72 0.25 4.57
C LEU A 20 -0.67 0.69 5.02
N LYS A 21 -0.82 1.14 6.27
CA LYS A 21 -2.09 1.68 6.79
C LYS A 21 -2.54 2.93 6.05
N VAL A 22 -1.61 3.85 5.74
CA VAL A 22 -1.92 5.06 4.96
C VAL A 22 -2.29 4.71 3.53
N HIS A 23 -1.55 3.81 2.88
CA HIS A 23 -1.85 3.30 1.54
C HIS A 23 -3.27 2.76 1.46
N LYS A 24 -3.61 1.84 2.38
CA LYS A 24 -4.93 1.25 2.48
C LYS A 24 -6.01 2.31 2.72
N ARG A 25 -5.78 3.26 3.64
CA ARG A 25 -6.75 4.33 3.92
C ARG A 25 -7.02 5.21 2.71
N ILE A 26 -6.01 5.52 1.90
CA ILE A 26 -6.17 6.32 0.68
C ILE A 26 -7.07 5.58 -0.33
N ILE A 27 -6.84 4.28 -0.52
CA ILE A 27 -7.63 3.44 -1.43
C ILE A 27 -9.08 3.33 -0.93
N ASP A 28 -9.27 3.05 0.37
CA ASP A 28 -10.60 2.92 0.96
C ASP A 28 -11.40 4.23 0.83
N VAL A 29 -10.77 5.39 1.05
CA VAL A 29 -11.42 6.71 0.90
C VAL A 29 -11.81 6.99 -0.55
N ASP A 30 -10.96 6.64 -1.53
CA ASP A 30 -11.28 6.78 -2.97
C ASP A 30 -12.47 5.89 -3.35
N HIS A 31 -12.56 4.68 -2.78
CA HIS A 31 -13.69 3.77 -2.97
C HIS A 31 -15.00 4.30 -2.39
N ASP A 32 -14.98 4.78 -1.14
CA ASP A 32 -16.17 5.36 -0.47
C ASP A 32 -16.67 6.63 -1.16
N SER A 33 -15.75 7.41 -1.75
CA SER A 33 -16.07 8.65 -2.47
C SER A 33 -16.87 8.42 -3.76
N ASN A 34 -16.81 7.22 -4.35
CA ASN A 34 -17.60 6.84 -5.53
C ASN A 34 -19.11 6.78 -5.26
N ASN A 35 -19.54 6.79 -3.99
CA ASN A 35 -20.96 6.81 -3.62
C ASN A 35 -21.53 8.24 -3.43
N THR A 36 -20.72 9.27 -3.65
CA THR A 36 -21.16 10.67 -3.64
C THR A 36 -21.40 11.17 -5.08
N PRO A 37 -22.49 11.92 -5.36
CA PRO A 37 -22.80 12.36 -6.72
C PRO A 37 -21.76 13.36 -7.21
N SER A 38 -20.85 12.83 -8.04
CA SER A 38 -20.01 13.43 -9.08
C SER A 38 -19.61 14.91 -8.93
N GLY A 39 -18.29 15.11 -8.83
CA GLY A 39 -17.65 16.25 -9.49
C GLY A 39 -16.51 16.90 -8.73
N ALA A 40 -15.35 16.24 -8.56
CA ALA A 40 -14.05 16.93 -8.43
C ALA A 40 -12.80 16.03 -8.30
N GLY A 41 -12.92 14.73 -7.97
CA GLY A 41 -11.74 13.91 -7.66
C GLY A 41 -11.25 13.06 -8.83
N LYS A 42 -10.03 13.29 -9.32
CA LYS A 42 -9.31 12.25 -10.10
C LYS A 42 -9.06 11.04 -9.17
N PRO A 43 -9.04 9.80 -9.69
CA PRO A 43 -8.72 8.63 -8.88
C PRO A 43 -7.37 8.84 -8.17
N VAL A 44 -7.36 8.66 -6.85
CA VAL A 44 -6.14 8.84 -6.05
C VAL A 44 -5.31 7.55 -6.11
N SER A 45 -4.06 7.67 -6.54
CA SER A 45 -3.12 6.55 -6.56
C SER A 45 -1.98 6.80 -5.58
N SER A 46 -1.65 5.79 -4.79
CA SER A 46 -0.42 5.73 -4.02
C SER A 46 0.38 4.49 -4.45
N ARG A 47 1.72 4.58 -4.41
CA ARG A 47 2.62 3.52 -4.90
C ARG A 47 3.75 3.31 -3.90
N LEU A 48 4.03 2.05 -3.58
CA LEU A 48 5.14 1.66 -2.71
C LEU A 48 6.25 1.07 -3.57
N LEU A 49 7.44 1.66 -3.50
CA LEU A 49 8.64 1.09 -4.12
C LEU A 49 9.23 0.06 -3.17
N VAL A 50 9.26 -1.19 -3.61
CA VAL A 50 9.68 -2.34 -2.79
C VAL A 50 10.62 -3.24 -3.58
N ALA A 51 11.43 -4.03 -2.88
CA ALA A 51 12.17 -5.10 -3.53
C ALA A 51 11.20 -6.15 -4.09
N ALA A 52 11.50 -6.70 -5.27
CA ALA A 52 10.60 -7.62 -5.97
C ALA A 52 10.30 -8.88 -5.13
N THR A 53 11.28 -9.35 -4.38
CA THR A 53 11.26 -10.48 -3.43
C THR A 53 10.28 -10.27 -2.27
N GLN A 54 10.02 -9.02 -1.88
CA GLN A 54 9.09 -8.65 -0.80
C GLN A 54 7.67 -8.38 -1.29
N ALA A 55 7.48 -8.09 -2.57
CA ALA A 55 6.19 -7.67 -3.10
C ALA A 55 5.08 -8.69 -2.81
N ALA A 56 5.35 -9.99 -2.97
CA ALA A 56 4.38 -11.04 -2.69
C ALA A 56 3.95 -11.09 -1.21
N ILE A 57 4.89 -10.88 -0.29
CA ILE A 57 4.61 -10.85 1.16
C ILE A 57 3.76 -9.62 1.51
N LEU A 58 4.10 -8.46 0.95
CA LEU A 58 3.39 -7.21 1.20
C LEU A 58 1.99 -7.19 0.60
N ILE A 59 1.77 -7.80 -0.57
CA ILE A 59 0.43 -7.93 -1.16
C ILE A 59 -0.45 -8.82 -0.27
N GLY A 60 0.14 -9.87 0.28
CA GLY A 60 -0.56 -10.85 1.09
C GLY A 60 -1.51 -11.73 0.26
N LYS A 61 -2.17 -12.67 0.93
CA LYS A 61 -3.12 -13.58 0.27
C LYS A 61 -4.30 -12.78 -0.29
N GLN A 62 -4.62 -13.00 -1.57
CA GLN A 62 -5.71 -12.32 -2.28
C GLN A 62 -5.62 -10.78 -2.26
N GLY A 63 -4.42 -10.21 -2.04
CA GLY A 63 -4.28 -8.75 -1.93
C GLY A 63 -4.84 -8.15 -0.64
N ALA A 64 -5.06 -8.94 0.41
CA ALA A 64 -5.74 -8.43 1.62
C ALA A 64 -4.91 -7.44 2.48
N THR A 65 -3.61 -7.30 2.21
CA THR A 65 -2.70 -6.48 3.04
C THR A 65 -2.48 -5.07 2.48
N VAL A 66 -2.54 -4.89 1.17
CA VAL A 66 -2.44 -3.59 0.47
C VAL A 66 -3.76 -3.17 -0.13
#